data_AF-A0A8J3PTC9-F1
#
_entry.id   AF-A0A8J3PTC9-F1
#
_cell.length_a   1.000
_cell.length_b   1.000
_cell.length_c   1.000
_cell.angle_alpha   90.00
_cell.angle_beta   90.00
_cell.angle_gamma   90.00
#
_symmetry.space_group_name_H-M   'P 1'
#
loop_
_entity.id
_entity.type
_entity.pdbx_description
1 polymer ?
#
loop_
_entity_poly.entity_id
_entity_poly.type
_entity_poly.pdbx_seq_one_letter_code
_entity_poly.pdbx_strand_id
1 'polypeptide(L)'
;MPAADAAGIAEGTGLHLCRHTYASALIRYGESVKTVQHLMGHSSASVTLNIYAHLWPDADDRARAAVDAIFAGVPSMCPPVERQ
;
A
#
# COMPACT_ATOMS: atom_id res chain seq x y z
N MET A 1 -20.49 -24.51 1.65
CA MET A 1 -20.93 -23.60 2.76
C MET A 1 -22.02 -22.73 2.17
N PRO A 2 -23.28 -22.80 2.64
CA PRO A 2 -24.43 -22.30 1.85
C PRO A 2 -24.35 -20.80 1.48
N ALA A 3 -23.72 -19.98 2.32
CA ALA A 3 -23.50 -18.56 2.02
C ALA A 3 -22.41 -18.30 0.95
N ALA A 4 -21.36 -19.13 0.89
CA ALA A 4 -20.29 -19.01 -0.10
C ALA A 4 -20.77 -19.48 -1.49
N ASP A 5 -21.59 -20.54 -1.52
CA ASP A 5 -22.18 -21.08 -2.74
C ASP A 5 -23.18 -20.07 -3.37
N ALA A 6 -23.99 -19.39 -2.54
CA ALA A 6 -24.89 -18.33 -2.99
C ALA A 6 -24.14 -17.09 -3.52
N ALA A 7 -22.92 -16.83 -3.05
CA ALA A 7 -22.06 -15.73 -3.50
C ALA A 7 -21.18 -16.11 -4.71
N GLY A 8 -21.26 -17.35 -5.22
CA GLY A 8 -20.44 -17.83 -6.33
C GLY A 8 -18.94 -17.97 -5.99
N ILE A 9 -18.59 -18.14 -4.71
CA ILE A 9 -17.20 -18.24 -4.26
C ILE A 9 -16.78 -19.71 -4.29
N ALA A 10 -15.66 -20.01 -4.93
CA ALA A 10 -15.14 -21.37 -5.07
C ALA A 10 -14.94 -22.06 -3.70
N GLU A 11 -15.32 -23.34 -3.61
CA GLU A 11 -15.21 -24.11 -2.38
C GLU A 11 -13.77 -24.12 -1.84
N GLY A 12 -13.64 -24.03 -0.51
CA GLY A 12 -12.35 -24.05 0.19
C GLY A 12 -11.58 -22.72 0.25
N THR A 13 -12.05 -21.63 -0.39
CA THR A 13 -11.30 -20.36 -0.44
C THR A 13 -11.96 -19.16 0.22
N GLY A 14 -13.20 -19.28 0.70
CA GLY A 14 -14.00 -18.13 1.18
C GLY A 14 -13.31 -17.25 2.24
N LEU A 15 -12.85 -17.82 3.35
CA LEU A 15 -12.23 -17.03 4.43
C LEU A 15 -10.89 -16.40 4.02
N HIS A 16 -10.07 -17.13 3.26
CA HIS A 16 -8.82 -16.60 2.73
C HIS A 16 -9.07 -15.47 1.73
N LEU A 17 -10.06 -15.62 0.85
CA LEU A 17 -10.44 -14.59 -0.10
C LEU A 17 -10.98 -13.34 0.62
N CYS A 18 -11.84 -13.49 1.62
CA CYS A 18 -12.29 -12.38 2.45
C CYS A 18 -11.11 -11.62 3.09
N ARG A 19 -10.10 -12.34 3.58
CA ARG A 19 -8.88 -11.74 4.15
C ARG A 19 -8.10 -10.94 3.10
N HIS A 20 -7.96 -11.48 1.89
CA HIS A 20 -7.31 -10.77 0.78
C HIS A 20 -8.09 -9.51 0.35
N THR A 21 -9.41 -9.63 0.22
CA THR A 21 -10.29 -8.50 -0.11
C THR A 21 -10.18 -7.40 0.95
N TYR A 22 -10.19 -7.76 2.23
CA TYR A 22 -10.06 -6.80 3.33
C TYR A 22 -8.72 -6.05 3.28
N ALA A 23 -7.60 -6.77 3.13
CA ALA A 23 -6.28 -6.14 2.99
C ALA A 23 -6.22 -5.21 1.77
N SER A 24 -6.74 -5.65 0.62
CA SER A 24 -6.73 -4.85 -0.61
C SER A 24 -7.54 -3.55 -0.47
N ALA A 25 -8.67 -3.59 0.25
CA ALA A 25 -9.49 -2.42 0.50
C ALA A 25 -8.74 -1.39 1.36
N LEU A 26 -8.14 -1.83 2.48
CA LEU A 26 -7.38 -0.94 3.38
C LEU A 26 -6.24 -0.22 2.62
N ILE A 27 -5.49 -0.96 1.81
CA ILE A 27 -4.37 -0.41 1.04
C ILE A 27 -4.87 0.59 -0.01
N ARG A 28 -5.98 0.28 -0.68
CA ARG A 28 -6.58 1.17 -1.68
C ARG A 28 -7.07 2.49 -1.08
N TYR A 29 -7.55 2.48 0.17
CA TYR A 29 -7.90 3.70 0.90
C TYR A 29 -6.69 4.46 1.44
N GLY A 30 -5.46 3.98 1.19
CA GLY A 30 -4.23 4.68 1.53
C GLY A 30 -3.73 4.42 2.94
N GLU A 31 -4.20 3.36 3.60
CA GLU A 31 -3.73 3.01 4.94
C GLU A 31 -2.24 2.66 4.97
N SER A 32 -1.62 2.94 6.12
CA SER A 32 -0.22 2.62 6.33
C SER A 32 0.00 1.11 6.49
N VAL A 33 1.17 0.62 6.07
CA VAL A 33 1.57 -0.79 6.24
C VAL A 33 1.41 -1.27 7.68
N LYS A 34 1.74 -0.41 8.66
CA LYS A 34 1.63 -0.71 10.09
C LYS A 34 0.17 -0.82 10.54
N THR A 35 -0.70 0.06 10.03
CA THR A 35 -2.15 -0.02 10.29
C THR A 35 -2.71 -1.33 9.75
N VAL A 36 -2.40 -1.64 8.48
CA VAL A 36 -2.85 -2.90 7.84
C VAL A 36 -2.32 -4.12 8.60
N GLN A 37 -1.06 -4.12 9.01
CA GLN A 37 -0.47 -5.17 9.84
C GLN A 37 -1.21 -5.38 11.15
N HIS A 38 -1.54 -4.30 11.86
CA HIS A 38 -2.26 -4.37 13.13
C HIS A 38 -3.68 -4.90 12.94
N LEU A 39 -4.44 -4.35 11.98
CA LEU A 39 -5.82 -4.75 11.69
C LEU A 39 -5.93 -6.20 11.20
N MET A 40 -4.91 -6.70 10.51
CA MET A 40 -4.83 -8.08 10.02
C MET A 40 -4.33 -9.08 11.06
N GLY A 41 -3.89 -8.60 12.22
CA GLY A 41 -3.29 -9.42 13.27
C GLY A 41 -1.96 -10.06 12.87
N HIS A 42 -1.22 -9.46 11.93
CA HIS A 42 0.10 -9.96 11.56
C HIS A 42 1.11 -9.65 12.66
N SER A 43 1.95 -10.62 13.01
CA SER A 43 2.99 -10.47 14.02
C SER A 43 4.09 -9.47 13.63
N SER A 44 4.30 -9.26 12.33
CA SER A 44 5.26 -8.29 11.81
C SER A 44 4.77 -7.63 10.51
N ALA A 45 5.27 -6.43 10.26
CA ALA A 45 4.98 -5.69 9.02
C ALA A 45 5.51 -6.43 7.79
N SER A 46 6.57 -7.21 7.94
CA SER A 46 7.15 -8.03 6.87
C SER A 46 6.14 -9.04 6.31
N VAL A 47 5.28 -9.63 7.15
CA VAL A 47 4.23 -10.54 6.66
C VAL A 47 3.27 -9.80 5.73
N THR A 48 2.86 -8.59 6.09
CA THR A 48 1.98 -7.76 5.25
C THR A 48 2.69 -7.37 3.95
N LEU A 49 3.94 -6.92 4.02
CA LEU A 49 4.70 -6.47 2.86
C LEU A 49 4.99 -7.63 1.90
N ASN A 50 5.36 -8.80 2.41
CA ASN A 50 5.64 -9.97 1.57
C ASN A 50 4.43 -10.41 0.74
N ILE A 51 3.21 -10.18 1.25
CA ILE A 51 1.98 -10.63 0.60
C ILE A 51 1.36 -9.51 -0.24
N TYR A 52 1.38 -8.27 0.23
CA TYR A 52 0.54 -7.18 -0.30
C TYR A 52 1.33 -5.95 -0.80
N ALA A 53 2.66 -5.95 -0.76
CA ALA A 53 3.47 -4.78 -1.17
C ALA A 53 3.09 -4.24 -2.56
N HIS A 54 2.77 -5.14 -3.50
CA HIS A 54 2.38 -4.82 -4.87
C HIS A 54 1.06 -4.03 -5.00
N LEU A 55 0.27 -3.91 -3.93
CA LEU A 55 -0.96 -3.13 -3.93
C LEU A 55 -0.74 -1.67 -3.53
N TRP A 56 0.40 -1.34 -2.93
CA TRP A 56 0.71 0.06 -2.63
C TRP A 56 1.07 0.80 -3.92
N PRO A 57 0.51 2.00 -4.13
CA PRO A 57 0.93 2.85 -5.24
C PRO A 57 2.42 3.18 -5.06
N ASP A 58 3.15 3.33 -6.18
CA ASP A 58 4.57 3.68 -6.18
C ASP A 58 4.82 4.85 -5.21
N ALA A 59 5.40 4.50 -4.06
CA ALA A 59 5.62 5.44 -2.96
C ALA A 59 6.62 6.52 -3.39
N ASP A 60 7.50 6.17 -4.33
CA ASP A 60 8.52 7.04 -4.92
C ASP A 60 7.90 8.27 -5.57
N ASP A 61 6.85 8.14 -6.39
CA ASP A 61 6.26 9.28 -7.09
C ASP A 61 5.48 10.18 -6.14
N ARG A 62 4.78 9.60 -5.15
CA ARG A 62 4.12 10.39 -4.10
C ARG A 62 5.12 11.09 -3.20
N ALA A 63 6.21 10.42 -2.83
CA ALA A 63 7.27 11.00 -2.02
C ALA A 63 7.99 12.12 -2.77
N ARG A 64 8.32 11.93 -4.05
CA ARG A 64 8.87 12.98 -4.92
C ARG A 64 7.94 14.18 -5.00
N ALA A 65 6.66 13.96 -5.31
CA ALA A 65 5.68 15.05 -5.39
C ALA A 65 5.54 15.81 -4.05
N ALA A 66 5.57 15.11 -2.92
CA ALA A 66 5.53 15.73 -1.60
C ALA A 66 6.79 16.57 -1.30
N VAL A 67 7.97 16.06 -1.66
CA VAL A 67 9.25 16.76 -1.52
C VAL A 67 9.28 17.99 -2.43
N ASP A 68 8.91 17.84 -3.71
CA ASP A 68 8.84 18.94 -4.67
C ASP A 68 7.87 20.04 -4.17
N ALA A 69 6.72 19.68 -3.61
CA ALA A 69 5.78 20.63 -3.04
C ALA A 69 6.35 21.42 -1.84
N ILE A 70 7.18 20.78 -1.01
CA ILE A 70 7.86 21.45 0.11
C ILE A 70 8.91 22.43 -0.41
N PHE A 71 9.66 22.06 -1.46
CA PHE A 71 10.75 22.87 -2.01
C PHE A 71 10.31 23.87 -3.10
N ALA A 72 9.08 23.81 -3.59
CA ALA A 72 8.56 24.70 -4.65
C ALA A 72 8.63 26.21 -4.31
N GLY A 73 8.71 26.56 -3.02
CA GLY A 73 8.87 27.94 -2.55
C GLY A 73 10.29 28.32 -2.12
N VAL A 74 11.25 27.39 -2.16
CA VAL A 74 12.64 27.65 -1.73
C VAL A 74 13.46 28.03 -2.96
N PRO A 75 14.04 29.25 -3.03
CA PRO A 75 14.93 29.60 -4.12
C PRO A 75 16.10 28.61 -4.18
N SER A 76 16.35 28.05 -5.36
CA SER A 76 17.45 27.12 -5.60
C SER A 76 18.77 27.78 -5.20
N MET A 77 19.37 27.31 -4.10
CA MET A 77 20.71 27.70 -3.67
C MET A 77 21.81 26.90 -4.39
N CYS A 78 21.45 26.07 -5.39
CA CYS A 78 22.41 25.29 -6.14
C CYS A 78 23.13 26.21 -7.15
N PRO A 79 24.46 26.44 -7.02
CA PRO A 79 25.20 27.12 -8.06
C PRO A 79 25.14 26.30 -9.36
N PRO A 80 25.19 26.92 -10.54
CA PRO A 80 25.14 26.20 -11.80
C PRO A 80 26.28 25.18 -11.87
N VAL A 81 25.93 23.90 -12.01
CA VAL A 81 26.91 22.83 -12.22
C VAL A 81 27.48 23.01 -13.64
N GLU A 82 28.71 23.50 -13.71
CA GLU A 82 29.45 23.66 -14.96
C GLU A 82 29.75 22.24 -15.48
N ARG A 83 29.08 21.87 -16.58
CA ARG A 83 29.39 20.65 -17.32
C ARG A 83 30.70 20.92 -18.08
N GLN A 84 31.76 20.23 -17.66
CA GLN A 84 32.95 20.02 -18.50
C GLN A 84 32.61 19.08 -19.66
#